data_AF-A0A508WVZ0-F1
#
_entry.id   AF-A0A508WVZ0-F1
#
_cell.length_a   1.000
_cell.length_b   1.000
_cell.length_c   1.000
_cell.angle_alpha   90.00
_cell.angle_beta   90.00
_cell.angle_gamma   90.00
#
_symmetry.space_group_name_H-M   'P 1'
#
loop_
_entity.id
_entity.type
_entity.pdbx_description
1 polymer ?
#
loop_
_entity_poly.entity_id
_entity_poly.type
_entity_poly.pdbx_seq_one_letter_code
_entity_poly.pdbx_strand_id
1 'polypeptide(L)'
;MPRKRSAPQLKGRTMKQRGTLTPGALILIPVLLLAGCGISGPADVSGLRGIVGTELAGVRGATQADQRRIDRTVVGLCAAAVWTRSECAKHGERGHD
;
A
#
# COMPACT_ATOMS: atom_id res chain seq x y z
N MET A 1 -63.91 10.86 -45.23
CA MET A 1 -62.88 11.89 -44.98
C MET A 1 -61.54 11.22 -44.68
N PRO A 2 -60.49 11.43 -45.47
CA PRO A 2 -59.18 10.80 -45.24
C PRO A 2 -58.32 11.61 -44.25
N ARG A 3 -57.84 10.97 -43.18
CA ARG A 3 -56.86 11.55 -42.23
C ARG A 3 -55.48 11.61 -42.91
N LYS A 4 -54.99 12.83 -43.17
CA LYS A 4 -53.59 13.08 -43.57
C LYS A 4 -52.66 12.67 -42.41
N ARG A 5 -51.73 11.73 -42.66
CA ARG A 5 -50.59 11.47 -41.77
C ARG A 5 -49.49 12.48 -42.11
N SER A 6 -49.15 13.36 -41.17
CA SER A 6 -47.96 14.23 -41.26
C SER A 6 -46.80 13.55 -40.55
N ALA A 7 -45.71 13.25 -41.25
CA ALA A 7 -44.47 12.78 -40.66
C ALA A 7 -43.67 13.97 -40.09
N PRO A 8 -43.10 13.90 -38.87
CA PRO A 8 -42.16 14.91 -38.43
C PRO A 8 -40.73 14.58 -38.91
N GLN A 9 -40.12 15.60 -39.51
CA GLN A 9 -38.75 15.68 -40.00
C GLN A 9 -37.71 15.18 -38.99
N LEU A 10 -36.89 14.20 -39.40
CA LEU A 10 -35.73 13.74 -38.66
C LEU A 10 -34.59 14.76 -38.81
N LYS A 11 -34.57 15.81 -37.98
CA LYS A 11 -33.48 16.79 -37.95
C LYS A 11 -32.26 16.16 -37.27
N GLY A 12 -31.31 15.68 -38.09
CA GLY A 12 -30.00 15.22 -37.63
C GLY A 12 -29.30 16.28 -36.80
N ARG A 13 -28.98 15.94 -35.55
CA ARG A 13 -28.16 16.76 -34.65
C ARG A 13 -26.76 16.16 -34.65
N THR A 14 -25.83 16.79 -35.36
CA THR A 14 -24.41 16.45 -35.31
C THR A 14 -23.87 16.83 -33.94
N MET A 15 -23.64 15.82 -33.09
CA MET A 15 -23.00 16.01 -31.79
C MET A 15 -21.49 16.17 -32.01
N LYS A 16 -21.01 17.42 -32.08
CA LYS A 16 -19.57 17.69 -32.02
C LYS A 16 -19.13 17.46 -30.57
N GLN A 17 -18.63 16.26 -30.26
CA GLN A 17 -17.99 15.98 -28.98
C GLN A 17 -16.72 16.83 -28.88
N ARG A 18 -16.85 18.02 -28.29
CA ARG A 18 -15.71 18.73 -27.72
C ARG A 18 -15.42 18.04 -26.40
N GLY A 19 -14.54 17.05 -26.42
CA GLY A 19 -13.99 16.45 -25.21
C GLY A 19 -13.19 17.50 -24.46
N THR A 20 -13.84 18.28 -23.59
CA THR A 20 -13.13 19.01 -22.54
C THR A 20 -12.53 17.97 -21.61
N LEU A 21 -11.21 17.77 -21.73
CA LEU A 21 -10.44 17.00 -20.77
C LEU A 21 -10.73 17.59 -19.39
N THR A 22 -11.44 16.82 -18.57
CA THR A 22 -11.89 17.24 -17.24
C THR A 22 -10.68 17.59 -16.37
N PRO A 23 -10.68 18.72 -15.63
CA PRO A 23 -9.57 19.13 -14.75
C PRO A 23 -9.23 18.09 -13.66
N GLY A 24 -10.11 17.11 -13.41
CA GLY A 24 -9.83 15.99 -12.50
C GLY A 24 -8.64 15.11 -12.94
N ALA A 25 -8.36 14.99 -14.25
CA ALA A 25 -7.25 14.17 -14.73
C ALA A 25 -5.86 14.74 -14.37
N LEU A 26 -5.75 16.06 -14.21
CA LEU A 26 -4.49 16.72 -13.86
C LEU A 26 -4.15 16.63 -12.36
N ILE A 27 -5.14 16.41 -11.49
CA ILE A 27 -4.94 16.32 -10.03
C ILE A 27 -4.71 14.87 -9.58
N LEU A 28 -5.33 13.89 -10.23
CA LEU A 28 -5.25 12.49 -9.81
C LEU A 28 -3.85 11.87 -9.98
N ILE A 29 -3.13 12.24 -11.03
CA ILE A 29 -1.78 11.70 -11.32
C ILE A 29 -0.75 12.07 -10.24
N PRO A 30 -0.58 13.36 -9.83
CA PRO A 30 0.37 13.70 -8.78
C PRO A 30 0.01 13.09 -7.42
N VAL A 31 -1.28 12.97 -7.07
CA VAL A 31 -1.71 12.31 -5.82
C VAL A 31 -1.35 10.82 -5.81
N LEU A 32 -1.54 10.12 -6.93
CA LEU A 32 -1.18 8.71 -7.06
C LEU A 32 0.34 8.49 -7.03
N LEU A 33 1.12 9.40 -7.63
CA LEU A 33 2.58 9.36 -7.56
C LEU A 33 3.10 9.64 -6.14
N LEU A 34 2.48 10.57 -5.41
CA LEU A 34 2.86 10.89 -4.03
C LEU A 34 2.54 9.76 -3.06
N ALA A 35 1.42 9.06 -3.26
CA ALA A 35 1.06 7.88 -2.48
C ALA A 35 1.91 6.65 -2.85
N GLY A 36 2.35 6.54 -4.11
CA GLY A 36 3.16 5.42 -4.59
C GLY A 36 4.63 5.48 -4.17
N CYS A 37 5.21 6.68 -4.07
CA CYS A 37 6.53 6.90 -3.49
C CYS A 37 6.41 7.14 -1.99
N GLY A 38 6.25 6.08 -1.20
CA GLY A 38 6.13 6.17 0.26
C GLY A 38 7.33 6.90 0.90
N ILE A 39 7.20 8.20 1.11
CA ILE A 39 8.18 9.08 1.80
C ILE A 39 7.88 9.26 3.28
N SER A 40 6.78 8.69 3.77
CA SER A 40 6.36 8.83 5.16
C SER A 40 7.05 7.80 6.04
N GLY A 41 7.82 8.27 7.03
CA GLY A 41 8.36 7.43 8.10
C GLY A 41 7.28 6.97 9.08
N PRO A 42 7.63 6.10 10.05
CA PRO A 42 6.71 5.69 11.09
C PRO A 42 6.28 6.90 11.93
N ALA A 43 5.02 6.90 12.37
CA ALA A 43 4.46 7.99 13.18
C ALA A 43 5.20 8.20 14.51
N ASP A 44 5.81 7.16 15.06
CA ASP A 44 6.67 7.22 16.24
C ASP A 44 7.96 6.39 16.04
N VAL A 45 9.05 7.10 15.72
CA VAL A 45 10.38 6.51 15.58
C VAL A 45 10.94 6.07 16.93
N SER A 46 10.62 6.77 18.02
CA SER A 46 11.18 6.49 19.35
C SER A 46 10.58 5.22 19.94
N GLY A 47 9.26 5.07 19.86
CA GLY A 47 8.57 3.83 20.24
C GLY A 47 9.04 2.64 19.42
N LEU A 48 9.13 2.79 18.09
CA LEU A 48 9.66 1.72 17.23
C LEU A 48 11.09 1.34 17.60
N ARG A 49 11.96 2.31 17.90
CA ARG A 49 13.34 2.06 18.32
C ARG A 49 13.42 1.38 19.69
N GLY A 50 12.48 1.63 20.59
CA GLY A 50 12.37 0.91 21.86
C GLY A 50 12.01 -0.58 21.68
N ILE A 51 11.21 -0.89 20.66
CA ILE A 51 10.77 -2.26 20.34
C ILE A 51 11.87 -3.04 19.61
N VAL A 52 12.41 -2.46 18.53
CA VAL A 52 13.40 -3.11 17.66
C VAL A 52 14.80 -3.07 18.26
N GLY A 53 15.10 -2.04 19.06
CA GLY A 53 16.45 -1.78 19.56
C GLY A 53 17.43 -1.40 18.45
N THR A 54 18.71 -1.71 18.68
CA THR A 54 19.80 -1.47 17.72
C THR A 54 20.55 -2.75 17.34
N GLU A 55 20.03 -3.91 17.77
CA GLU A 55 20.72 -5.20 17.65
C GLU A 55 20.96 -5.62 16.19
N LEU A 56 20.11 -5.18 15.26
CA LEU A 56 20.25 -5.48 13.82
C LEU A 56 21.26 -4.59 13.08
N ALA A 57 21.67 -3.45 13.65
CA ALA A 57 22.57 -2.54 12.96
C ALA A 57 23.92 -3.23 12.64
N GLY A 58 24.20 -3.42 11.36
CA GLY A 58 25.42 -4.10 10.88
C GLY A 58 25.40 -5.63 10.98
N VAL A 59 24.28 -6.24 11.37
CA VAL A 59 24.14 -7.71 11.41
C VAL A 59 24.07 -8.27 10.00
N ARG A 60 24.87 -9.32 9.73
CA ARG A 60 24.91 -10.00 8.43
C ARG A 60 24.14 -11.30 8.39
N GLY A 61 23.88 -11.91 9.56
CA GLY A 61 23.23 -13.21 9.67
C GLY A 61 24.17 -14.40 9.42
N ALA A 62 25.47 -14.16 9.30
CA ALA A 62 26.46 -15.18 8.90
C ALA A 62 26.95 -16.04 10.07
N THR A 63 26.75 -15.60 11.30
CA THR A 63 27.23 -16.28 12.51
C THR A 63 26.08 -16.62 13.45
N GLN A 64 26.30 -17.57 14.36
CA GLN A 64 25.32 -17.85 15.43
C GLN A 64 25.10 -16.63 16.34
N ALA A 65 26.12 -15.78 16.52
CA ALA A 65 25.98 -14.54 17.26
C ALA A 65 25.05 -13.55 16.54
N ASP A 66 25.12 -13.48 15.21
CA ASP A 66 24.21 -12.70 14.38
C ASP A 66 22.77 -13.23 14.49
N GLN A 67 22.58 -14.56 14.39
CA GLN A 67 21.27 -15.18 14.54
C GLN A 67 20.65 -14.88 15.90
N ARG A 68 21.43 -14.90 16.99
CA ARG A 68 20.94 -14.49 18.32
C ARG A 68 20.46 -13.03 18.37
N ARG A 69 21.10 -12.13 17.63
CA ARG A 69 20.68 -10.71 17.54
C ARG A 69 19.38 -10.57 16.74
N ILE A 70 19.25 -11.33 15.66
CA ILE A 70 18.02 -11.41 14.86
C ILE A 70 16.88 -11.95 15.71
N ASP A 71 17.08 -13.08 16.40
CA ASP A 71 16.09 -13.71 17.27
C ASP A 71 15.59 -12.73 18.36
N ARG A 72 16.50 -12.01 19.01
CA ARG A 72 16.11 -10.98 20.01
C ARG A 72 15.22 -9.89 19.42
N THR A 73 15.50 -9.47 18.19
CA THR A 73 14.69 -8.44 17.52
C THR A 73 13.29 -8.95 17.19
N VAL A 74 13.19 -10.19 16.72
CA VAL A 74 11.90 -10.84 16.46
C VAL A 74 11.08 -10.95 17.75
N VAL A 75 11.69 -11.38 18.85
CA VAL A 75 11.02 -11.45 20.15
C VAL A 75 10.46 -10.08 20.56
N GLY A 76 11.22 -9.00 20.37
CA GLY A 76 10.76 -7.63 20.64
C GLY A 76 9.52 -7.24 19.81
N LEU A 77 9.57 -7.49 18.50
CA LEU A 77 8.45 -7.22 17.59
C LEU A 77 7.18 -8.01 17.95
N CYS A 78 7.36 -9.27 18.36
CA CYS A 78 6.26 -10.13 18.82
C CYS A 78 5.67 -9.68 20.16
N ALA A 79 6.52 -9.32 21.13
CA ALA A 79 6.08 -8.83 22.43
C ALA A 79 5.30 -7.51 22.33
N ALA A 80 5.68 -6.65 21.38
CA ALA A 80 5.00 -5.38 21.13
C ALA A 80 3.78 -5.50 20.20
N ALA A 81 3.39 -6.72 19.81
CA ALA A 81 2.28 -6.98 18.89
C ALA A 81 2.39 -6.25 17.54
N VAL A 82 3.62 -5.95 17.09
CA VAL A 82 3.88 -5.42 15.74
C VAL A 82 3.56 -6.48 14.69
N TRP A 83 3.80 -7.74 15.03
CA TRP A 83 3.39 -8.91 14.26
C TRP A 83 2.22 -9.63 14.92
N THR A 84 1.38 -10.21 14.07
CA THR A 84 0.30 -11.11 14.50
C THR A 84 0.89 -12.36 15.14
N ARG A 85 0.07 -13.05 15.95
CA ARG A 85 0.45 -14.31 16.56
C ARG A 85 0.90 -15.36 15.53
N SER A 86 0.24 -15.41 14.37
CA SER A 86 0.58 -16.31 13.27
C SER A 86 1.92 -15.98 12.61
N GLU A 87 2.28 -14.70 12.51
CA GLU A 87 3.60 -14.29 12.00
C GLU A 87 4.70 -14.63 13.00
N CYS A 88 4.44 -14.40 14.29
CA CYS A 88 5.36 -14.78 15.36
C CYS A 88 5.58 -16.29 15.46
N ALA A 89 4.56 -17.11 15.18
CA ALA A 89 4.68 -18.56 15.20
C ALA A 89 5.74 -19.09 14.21
N LYS A 90 5.88 -18.45 13.03
CA LYS A 90 6.87 -18.82 12.02
C LYS A 90 8.32 -18.70 12.50
N HIS A 91 8.56 -17.92 13.56
CA HIS A 91 9.89 -17.76 14.14
C HIS A 91 10.32 -18.96 15.01
N GLY A 92 9.36 -19.73 15.53
CA GLY A 92 9.60 -20.92 16.36
C GLY A 92 9.72 -22.21 15.56
N GLU A 93 9.42 -22.19 14.26
CA GLU A 93 9.49 -23.35 13.37
C GLU A 93 10.94 -23.62 12.96
N ARG A 94 11.76 -24.07 13.90
CA ARG A 94 12.96 -24.84 13.57
C ARG A 94 12.54 -26.30 13.54
N GLY A 95 12.64 -26.93 12.36
CA GLY A 95 12.39 -28.36 12.17
C GLY A 95 13.05 -29.16 13.29
N HIS A 96 12.24 -29.99 13.93
CA HIS A 96 12.66 -30.97 14.92
C HIS A 96 12.88 -32.29 14.17
N ASP A 97 13.97 -32.36 13.43
CA ASP A 97 14.48 -33.59 12.82
C ASP A 97 15.94 -33.81 13.25
#